data_AF-A0A452ZM46-F1
#
_entry.id   AF-A0A452ZM46-F1
#
_cell.length_a   1.000
_cell.length_b   1.000
_cell.length_c   1.000
_cell.angle_alpha   90.00
_cell.angle_beta   90.00
_cell.angle_gamma   90.00
#
_symmetry.space_group_name_H-M   'P 1'
#
loop_
_entity.id
_entity.type
_entity.pdbx_description
1 polymer ?
#
loop_
_entity_poly.entity_id
_entity_poly.type
_entity_poly.pdbx_seq_one_letter_code
_entity_poly.pdbx_strand_id
1 'polypeptide(L)'
;MNKGKIFKLAKGFRGRAKNCIRIARERVEKALQYSYRDRRNKKRDMRSLWIERINAGTRLHGVCSIYLHSRFDNEMNLLHSHVNFFPKETKQNTITKYKLSGF
;
A
#
# COMPACT_ATOMS: atom_id res chain seq x y z
N MET A 1 -15.72 11.23 29.20
CA MET A 1 -15.23 9.87 29.57
C MET A 1 -15.15 9.74 31.08
N ASN A 2 -15.64 8.64 31.67
CA ASN A 2 -15.67 8.44 33.13
C ASN A 2 -14.24 8.16 33.68
N LYS A 3 -13.93 8.61 34.91
CA LYS A 3 -12.58 8.56 35.53
C LYS A 3 -11.96 7.15 35.50
N GLY A 4 -12.74 6.13 35.85
CA GLY A 4 -12.28 4.75 35.84
C GLY A 4 -11.93 4.23 34.43
N LYS A 5 -12.65 4.67 33.39
CA LYS A 5 -12.37 4.28 31.99
C LYS A 5 -11.06 4.92 31.49
N ILE A 6 -10.79 6.18 31.88
CA ILE A 6 -9.54 6.88 31.52
C ILE A 6 -8.34 6.16 32.12
N PHE A 7 -8.39 5.76 33.39
CA PHE A 7 -7.26 5.07 34.02
C PHE A 7 -7.02 3.66 33.47
N LYS A 8 -8.07 2.96 33.01
CA LYS A 8 -7.90 1.70 32.28
C LYS A 8 -7.12 1.89 30.98
N LEU A 9 -7.43 2.94 30.22
CA LEU A 9 -6.74 3.27 28.97
C LEU A 9 -5.34 3.86 29.19
N ALA A 10 -5.13 4.58 30.29
CA ALA A 10 -3.84 5.18 30.65
C ALA A 10 -2.88 4.18 31.33
N LYS A 11 -3.27 2.91 31.50
CA LYS A 11 -2.42 1.87 32.08
C LYS A 11 -1.18 1.69 31.21
N GLY A 12 0.01 1.79 31.83
CA GLY A 12 1.30 1.73 31.12
C GLY A 12 1.87 3.09 30.71
N PHE A 13 1.14 4.19 30.89
CA PHE A 13 1.72 5.52 30.65
C PHE A 13 2.79 5.87 31.69
N ARG A 14 3.84 6.55 31.24
CA ARG A 14 5.00 6.91 32.06
C ARG A 14 4.71 8.10 32.98
N GLY A 15 5.14 8.01 34.24
CA GLY A 15 5.08 9.11 35.20
C GLY A 15 3.65 9.48 35.63
N ARG A 16 3.38 10.79 35.82
CA ARG A 16 2.08 11.29 36.32
C ARG A 16 0.90 11.06 35.36
N ALA A 17 1.16 10.68 34.11
CA ALA A 17 0.14 10.42 33.11
C ALA A 17 -0.75 9.20 33.41
N LYS A 18 -0.34 8.33 34.34
CA LYS A 18 -1.16 7.18 34.80
C LYS A 18 -1.94 7.45 36.10
N ASN A 19 -1.57 8.48 36.87
CA ASN A 19 -2.13 8.76 38.20
C ASN A 19 -3.01 10.03 38.23
N CYS A 20 -2.62 11.07 37.49
CA CYS A 20 -3.32 12.36 37.50
C CYS A 20 -4.34 12.43 36.36
N ILE A 21 -5.62 12.59 36.68
CA ILE A 21 -6.71 12.52 35.71
C ILE A 21 -6.61 13.56 34.59
N ARG A 22 -6.16 14.78 34.90
CA ARG A 22 -6.00 15.86 33.90
C ARG A 22 -4.98 15.48 32.82
N ILE A 23 -3.80 15.04 33.25
CA ILE A 23 -2.71 14.63 32.35
C ILE A 23 -3.09 13.34 31.61
N ALA A 24 -3.73 12.39 32.30
CA ALA A 24 -4.16 11.14 31.70
C ALA A 24 -5.14 11.36 30.54
N ARG A 25 -6.09 12.29 30.68
CA ARG A 25 -7.06 12.61 29.62
C ARG A 25 -6.38 13.10 28.35
N GLU A 26 -5.52 14.11 28.46
CA GLU A 26 -4.78 14.66 27.32
C GLU A 26 -3.96 13.58 26.59
N ARG A 27 -3.33 12.68 27.36
CA ARG A 27 -2.51 11.60 26.80
C ARG A 27 -3.36 10.52 26.13
N VAL A 28 -4.47 10.12 26.74
CA VAL A 28 -5.38 9.12 26.17
C VAL A 28 -6.02 9.65 24.88
N GLU A 29 -6.42 10.92 24.84
CA GLU A 29 -6.99 11.53 23.63
C GLU A 29 -6.00 11.49 22.46
N LYS A 30 -4.75 11.89 22.69
CA LYS A 30 -3.68 11.80 21.67
C LYS A 30 -3.41 10.35 21.24
N ALA A 31 -3.37 9.43 22.20
CA ALA A 31 -3.14 8.01 21.90
C ALA A 31 -4.26 7.42 21.02
N LEU A 32 -5.52 7.81 21.25
CA LEU A 32 -6.64 7.37 20.43
C LEU A 32 -6.58 7.94 19.00
N GLN A 33 -6.18 9.20 18.86
CA GLN A 33 -5.97 9.82 17.54
C GLN A 33 -4.86 9.09 16.76
N TYR A 34 -3.72 8.81 17.41
CA TYR A 34 -2.64 8.05 16.78
C TYR A 34 -3.07 6.63 16.42
N SER A 35 -3.79 5.94 17.30
CA SER A 35 -4.32 4.60 17.01
C SER A 35 -5.21 4.59 15.76
N TYR A 36 -6.06 5.60 15.58
CA TYR A 36 -6.89 5.71 14.37
C TYR A 36 -6.06 5.92 13.10
N ARG A 37 -5.10 6.84 13.15
CA ARG A 37 -4.18 7.10 12.03
C ARG A 37 -3.37 5.86 11.67
N ASP A 38 -2.79 5.21 12.67
CA ASP A 38 -1.86 4.09 12.48
C ASP A 38 -2.57 2.84 11.94
N ARG A 39 -3.86 2.62 12.25
CA ARG A 39 -4.65 1.56 11.59
C ARG A 39 -4.75 1.74 10.08
N ARG A 40 -4.80 2.99 9.58
CA ARG A 40 -4.80 3.27 8.15
C ARG A 40 -3.39 3.16 7.56
N ASN A 41 -2.39 3.70 8.25
CA ASN A 41 -1.00 3.67 7.79
C ASN A 41 -0.41 2.24 7.76
N LYS A 42 -0.76 1.38 8.71
CA LYS A 42 -0.29 -0.01 8.76
C LYS A 42 -0.51 -0.77 7.45
N LYS A 43 -1.61 -0.50 6.73
CA LYS A 43 -1.86 -1.12 5.42
C LYS A 43 -0.84 -0.68 4.36
N ARG A 44 -0.46 0.60 4.37
CA ARG A 44 0.55 1.18 3.47
C ARG A 44 1.95 0.70 3.82
N ASP A 45 2.29 0.69 5.11
CA ASP A 45 3.62 0.29 5.58
C ASP A 45 3.87 -1.19 5.27
N MET A 46 2.87 -2.06 5.49
CA MET A 46 2.94 -3.47 5.13
C MET A 46 3.08 -3.70 3.62
N ARG A 47 2.36 -2.93 2.80
CA ARG A 47 2.50 -3.01 1.33
C ARG A 47 3.91 -2.61 0.89
N SER A 48 4.45 -1.54 1.47
CA SER A 48 5.80 -1.07 1.15
C SER A 48 6.85 -2.12 1.52
N LEU A 49 6.73 -2.72 2.71
CA LEU A 49 7.58 -3.82 3.15
C LEU A 49 7.46 -5.05 2.24
N TRP A 50 6.26 -5.37 1.76
CA TRP A 50 6.07 -6.49 0.84
C TRP A 50 6.74 -6.24 -0.51
N ILE A 51 6.60 -5.04 -1.06
CA ILE A 51 7.29 -4.64 -2.30
C ILE A 51 8.81 -4.75 -2.11
N GLU A 52 9.35 -4.28 -0.99
CA GLU A 52 10.78 -4.39 -0.69
C GLU A 52 11.26 -5.84 -0.61
N ARG A 53 10.50 -6.72 0.05
CA ARG A 53 10.80 -8.16 0.14
C ARG A 53 10.77 -8.86 -1.22
N ILE A 54 9.77 -8.56 -2.05
CA ILE A 54 9.69 -9.09 -3.42
C ILE A 54 10.89 -8.58 -4.23
N ASN A 55 11.19 -7.29 -4.14
CA ASN A 55 12.30 -6.68 -4.87
C ASN A 55 13.65 -7.25 -4.47
N ALA A 56 13.85 -7.60 -3.18
CA ALA A 56 15.05 -8.27 -2.72
C ALA A 56 15.17 -9.69 -3.33
N GLY A 57 14.07 -10.45 -3.36
CA GLY A 57 14.04 -11.77 -3.98
C GLY A 57 14.29 -11.74 -5.49
N THR A 58 13.67 -10.80 -6.22
CA THR A 58 13.80 -10.69 -7.68
C THR A 58 15.21 -10.28 -8.11
N ARG A 59 15.88 -9.42 -7.32
CA ARG A 59 17.29 -9.06 -7.51
C ARG A 59 18.22 -10.27 -7.45
N LEU A 60 17.95 -11.24 -6.57
CA LEU A 60 18.74 -12.49 -6.49
C LEU A 60 18.57 -13.38 -7.74
N HIS A 61 17.41 -13.31 -8.39
CA HIS A 61 17.08 -14.10 -9.57
C HIS A 61 17.30 -13.35 -10.91
N GLY A 62 17.93 -12.18 -10.89
CA GLY A 62 18.25 -11.40 -12.10
C GLY A 62 17.05 -10.76 -12.81
N VAL A 63 15.84 -10.89 -12.28
CA VAL A 63 14.63 -10.25 -12.82
C VAL A 63 14.44 -8.88 -12.20
N CYS A 64 14.44 -7.83 -13.03
CA CYS A 64 14.34 -6.46 -12.55
C CYS A 64 12.87 -6.10 -12.24
N SER A 65 12.63 -5.45 -11.10
CA SER A 65 11.28 -5.09 -10.59
C SER A 65 10.39 -4.35 -11.61
N ILE A 66 11.01 -3.60 -12.54
CA ILE A 66 10.35 -2.91 -13.65
C ILE A 66 9.54 -3.86 -14.56
N TYR A 67 10.00 -5.11 -14.75
CA TYR A 67 9.31 -6.10 -15.61
C TYR A 67 8.04 -6.68 -14.97
N LEU A 68 8.01 -6.83 -13.64
CA LEU A 68 6.85 -7.38 -12.92
C LEU A 68 5.69 -6.38 -12.90
N HIS A 69 5.96 -5.08 -12.69
CA HIS A 69 4.91 -4.05 -12.70
C HIS A 69 4.24 -3.94 -14.08
N SER A 70 5.05 -3.86 -15.15
CA SER A 70 4.55 -3.80 -16.53
C SER A 70 3.74 -5.04 -16.92
N ARG A 71 4.03 -6.22 -16.35
CA ARG A 71 3.27 -7.43 -16.64
C ARG A 71 1.91 -7.47 -15.95
N PHE A 72 1.84 -7.05 -14.68
CA PHE A 72 0.56 -6.97 -13.95
C PHE A 72 -0.42 -5.96 -14.56
N ASP A 73 0.06 -4.80 -15.03
CA ASP A 73 -0.81 -3.79 -15.66
C ASP A 73 -1.35 -4.27 -17.03
N ASN A 74 -0.53 -4.99 -17.80
CA ASN A 74 -0.96 -5.58 -19.08
C ASN A 74 -1.97 -6.72 -18.89
N GLU A 75 -1.76 -7.60 -17.90
CA GLU A 75 -2.68 -8.71 -17.62
C GLU A 75 -4.04 -8.22 -17.09
N MET A 76 -4.07 -7.15 -16.28
CA MET A 76 -5.33 -6.55 -15.81
C MET A 76 -6.12 -5.85 -16.93
N ASN A 77 -5.44 -5.19 -17.89
CA ASN A 77 -6.08 -4.62 -19.08
C ASN A 77 -6.67 -5.70 -19.99
N LEU A 78 -6.00 -6.84 -20.13
CA LEU A 78 -6.50 -7.98 -20.91
C LEU A 78 -7.76 -8.60 -20.27
N LEU A 79 -7.83 -8.69 -18.94
CA LEU A 79 -9.02 -9.18 -18.24
C LEU A 79 -10.20 -8.18 -18.30
N HIS A 80 -9.93 -6.86 -18.32
CA HIS A 80 -10.95 -5.84 -18.52
C HIS A 80 -11.52 -5.84 -19.95
N SER A 81 -10.72 -6.27 -20.94
CA SER A 81 -11.15 -6.36 -22.35
C SER A 81 -12.17 -7.48 -22.61
N HIS A 82 -12.35 -8.43 -21.69
CA HIS A 82 -13.33 -9.51 -21.84
C HIS A 82 -14.77 -9.12 -21.45
N VAL A 83 -14.99 -7.90 -20.92
CA VAL A 83 -16.34 -7.40 -20.56
C VAL A 83 -16.91 -6.43 -21.60
N ASN A 84 -16.14 -6.05 -22.63
CA ASN A 84 -16.64 -5.22 -23.73
C ASN A 84 -16.31 -5.88 -25.08
N PHE A 85 -17.09 -6.89 -25.42
CA PHE A 85 -17.22 -7.37 -26.80
C PHE A 85 -17.93 -6.28 -27.63
N PHE A 86 -17.18 -5.36 -28.23
CA PHE A 86 -17.60 -4.66 -29.44
C PHE A 86 -16.35 -4.30 -30.26
N PRO A 87 -16.18 -4.82 -31.49
CA PRO A 87 -15.04 -4.50 -32.32
C PRO A 87 -15.24 -3.10 -32.93
N LYS A 88 -14.24 -2.23 -32.77
CA LYS A 88 -14.08 -1.09 -33.67
C LYS A 88 -12.71 -1.19 -34.32
N GLU A 89 -12.75 -1.54 -35.60
CA GLU A 89 -11.65 -1.37 -36.53
C GLU A 89 -11.12 0.07 -36.49
N THR A 90 -9.90 0.24 -36.98
CA THR A 90 -9.08 1.47 -37.09
C THR A 90 -8.10 1.70 -35.94
N LYS A 91 -6.86 1.25 -36.13
CA LYS A 91 -5.81 2.12 -36.69
C LYS A 91 -4.57 1.30 -37.03
N GLN A 92 -4.39 1.14 -38.33
CA GLN A 92 -3.11 0.89 -38.98
C GLN A 92 -2.03 1.82 -38.41
N ASN A 93 -0.80 1.33 -38.37
CA ASN A 93 0.44 2.08 -38.16
C ASN A 93 0.72 2.56 -36.74
N THR A 94 1.45 1.76 -35.98
CA THR A 94 2.75 2.19 -35.42
C THR A 94 3.48 0.98 -34.86
N ILE A 95 4.70 0.72 -35.36
CA ILE A 95 5.73 -0.14 -34.74
C ILE A 95 5.62 -1.66 -35.04
N THR A 96 5.44 -2.02 -36.31
CA THR A 96 6.08 -3.22 -36.88
C THR A 96 6.56 -2.89 -38.28
N LYS A 97 7.87 -2.67 -38.44
CA LYS A 97 8.67 -2.91 -39.66
C LYS A 97 10.12 -2.38 -39.61
N TYR A 98 10.60 -1.82 -38.49
CA TYR A 98 12.04 -1.82 -38.27
C TYR A 98 12.47 -3.27 -37.97
N LYS A 99 13.37 -3.82 -38.81
CA LYS A 99 13.85 -5.21 -38.88
C LYS A 99 12.91 -6.21 -39.57
N LEU A 100 13.06 -6.37 -40.88
CA LEU A 100 13.52 -7.62 -41.52
C LEU A 100 13.70 -7.36 -43.04
N SER A 101 14.78 -7.93 -43.59
CA SER A 101 15.29 -7.89 -44.98
C SER A 101 15.88 -6.56 -45.49
N GLY A 102 17.15 -6.33 -45.15
CA GLY A 102 18.09 -5.83 -46.16
C GLY A 102 18.41 -6.98 -47.11
N PHE A 103 17.73 -6.99 -48.25
CA PHE A 103 18.11 -7.52 -49.58
C PHE A 103 16.89 -7.31 -50.48
#